data_AF-A0AAU9FMQ2-F1
#
_entry.id   AF-A0AAU9FMQ2-F1
#
_cell.length_a   1.000
_cell.length_b   1.000
_cell.length_c   1.000
_cell.angle_alpha   90.00
_cell.angle_beta   90.00
_cell.angle_gamma   90.00
#
_symmetry.space_group_name_H-M   'P 1'
#
loop_
_entity.id
_entity.type
_entity.pdbx_description
1 polymer ?
#
loop_
_entity_poly.entity_id
_entity_poly.type
_entity_poly.pdbx_seq_one_letter_code
_entity_poly.pdbx_strand_id
1 'polypeptide(L)'
;MKLLCLLFFLSHWLMAVRGASISGVEVPVEVPEEVIETSRNTSSNSTLKLVHVLFRHGPRTPVSTYPKDPYINETFEPYGWGHLTNPAKVELYKIGKQLRGRYRDFLAPYYQPDMIQAQSSASPRTMMSLQMVLGGLFPPENTPMEWNLILNWQPIPILVEPEETDVRLRMKVPCPRYDEAVQEVMNSPKVKEFHAQNSELLQELTEKTGLNVTYAHDVTNVFITLLAEQGYGLELPQWTKEYFPDKMLPLAAQSYIYDAYTPELRKLKGGFYLDHIFEQMQSKISGKMEPSARKMYLSCGHDWTITNVLSALGVWQPQMPRFSALIAFELRQRDDTGEYFLEIFFQNDPDKEPEQLQVPGCAQQCPIEKLMELTEHVLPDGSYEQLCMAKSAADVAKISYNK
;
A
#
# COMPACT_ATOMS: atom_id res chain seq x y z
N MET A 1 41.14 -59.51 7.98
CA MET A 1 41.05 -59.85 6.54
C MET A 1 39.71 -59.31 6.03
N LYS A 2 39.73 -58.13 5.41
CA LYS A 2 39.52 -57.92 3.95
C LYS A 2 38.04 -58.13 3.56
N LEU A 3 37.22 -57.08 3.43
CA LEU A 3 37.07 -56.13 2.31
C LEU A 3 36.59 -56.79 0.99
N LEU A 4 35.34 -56.53 0.62
CA LEU A 4 34.81 -56.51 -0.76
C LEU A 4 33.67 -55.48 -0.76
N CYS A 5 33.89 -54.30 -1.32
CA CYS A 5 33.63 -53.91 -2.73
C CYS A 5 32.22 -53.35 -2.92
N LEU A 6 32.14 -52.02 -3.09
CA LEU A 6 31.20 -51.42 -4.03
C LEU A 6 31.83 -50.17 -4.66
N LEU A 7 31.99 -50.27 -5.97
CA LEU A 7 32.49 -49.26 -6.90
C LEU A 7 31.43 -48.18 -7.11
N PHE A 8 31.82 -46.91 -7.05
CA PHE A 8 31.16 -45.86 -7.82
C PHE A 8 32.21 -44.97 -8.47
N PHE A 9 32.05 -44.79 -9.78
CA PHE A 9 32.92 -44.04 -10.68
C PHE A 9 32.88 -42.54 -10.37
N LEU A 10 34.07 -41.93 -10.31
CA LEU A 10 34.26 -40.48 -10.42
C LEU A 10 34.30 -40.09 -11.90
N SER A 11 33.43 -39.17 -12.31
CA SER A 11 33.67 -38.31 -13.47
C SER A 11 33.59 -36.85 -13.00
N HIS A 12 34.74 -36.18 -13.03
CA HIS A 12 34.86 -34.74 -12.82
C HIS A 12 34.45 -34.02 -14.10
N TRP A 13 33.45 -33.14 -14.01
CA TRP A 13 33.26 -32.03 -14.94
C TRP A 13 33.54 -30.74 -14.19
N LEU A 14 34.68 -30.11 -14.48
CA LEU A 14 34.95 -28.73 -14.08
C LEU A 14 34.09 -27.80 -14.95
N MET A 15 33.03 -27.23 -14.38
CA MET A 15 32.47 -25.97 -14.87
C MET A 15 33.20 -24.84 -14.17
N ALA A 16 34.04 -24.12 -14.91
CA ALA A 16 34.63 -22.87 -14.47
C ALA A 16 33.53 -21.80 -14.38
N VAL A 17 32.99 -21.58 -13.18
CA VAL A 17 32.17 -20.41 -12.89
C VAL A 17 33.12 -19.23 -12.70
N ARG A 18 33.10 -18.28 -13.65
CA ARG A 18 33.70 -16.96 -13.46
C ARG A 18 33.00 -16.30 -12.28
N GLY A 19 33.67 -16.23 -11.14
CA GLY A 19 33.24 -15.44 -9.99
C GLY A 19 33.29 -13.96 -10.35
N ALA A 20 32.13 -13.37 -10.65
CA ALA A 20 31.92 -11.96 -10.42
C ALA A 20 31.75 -11.80 -8.90
N SER A 21 32.69 -11.10 -8.27
CA SER A 21 32.62 -10.74 -6.86
C SER A 21 31.43 -9.79 -6.65
N ILE A 22 30.33 -10.30 -6.12
CA ILE A 22 29.21 -9.48 -5.66
C ILE A 22 29.64 -8.87 -4.32
N SER A 23 30.21 -7.67 -4.37
CA SER A 23 30.34 -6.81 -3.19
C SER A 23 28.98 -6.17 -2.91
N GLY A 24 28.39 -6.46 -1.74
CA GLY A 24 27.33 -5.61 -1.18
C GLY A 24 25.97 -6.24 -0.86
N VAL A 25 25.89 -7.53 -0.52
CA VAL A 25 24.74 -8.03 0.26
C VAL A 25 25.18 -8.15 1.71
N GLU A 26 25.06 -7.07 2.46
CA GLU A 26 25.12 -7.14 3.91
C GLU A 26 23.90 -7.92 4.40
N VAL A 27 24.15 -9.13 4.90
CA VAL A 27 23.21 -9.81 5.80
C VAL A 27 23.06 -8.90 7.01
N PRO A 28 21.84 -8.58 7.48
CA PRO A 28 21.69 -7.69 8.62
C PRO A 28 22.42 -8.29 9.83
N VAL A 29 23.45 -7.57 10.30
CA VAL A 29 23.91 -7.68 11.67
C VAL A 29 22.71 -7.37 12.56
N GLU A 30 22.53 -8.14 13.64
CA GLU A 30 21.52 -7.86 14.66
C GLU A 30 21.55 -6.37 14.99
N VAL A 31 20.46 -5.68 14.64
CA VAL A 31 20.24 -4.30 15.08
C VAL A 31 20.26 -4.38 16.61
N PRO A 32 21.18 -3.68 17.29
CA PRO A 32 21.14 -3.61 18.74
C PRO A 32 19.73 -3.20 19.14
N GLU A 33 19.19 -3.78 20.21
CA GLU A 33 17.98 -3.26 20.85
C GLU A 33 18.27 -1.84 21.36
N GLU A 34 18.30 -0.86 20.46
CA GLU A 34 17.94 0.49 20.81
C GLU A 34 16.47 0.40 21.18
N VAL A 35 16.25 0.33 22.49
CA VAL A 35 15.01 0.71 23.12
C VAL A 35 14.73 2.11 22.60
N ILE A 36 13.92 2.20 21.54
CA ILE A 36 13.24 3.43 21.18
C ILE A 36 12.30 3.67 22.36
N GLU A 37 12.82 4.33 23.39
CA GLU A 37 12.00 5.05 24.35
C GLU A 37 11.32 6.17 23.56
N THR A 38 10.22 5.82 22.88
CA THR A 38 9.23 6.81 22.53
C THR A 38 8.84 7.49 23.83
N SER A 39 9.06 8.80 23.87
CA SER A 39 8.82 9.65 25.02
C SER A 39 7.47 9.33 25.66
N ARG A 40 7.51 8.64 26.82
CA ARG A 40 6.36 8.51 27.70
C ARG A 40 6.08 9.87 28.33
N ASN A 41 5.11 10.57 27.74
CA ASN A 41 4.30 11.63 28.35
C ASN A 41 3.05 11.69 27.48
N THR A 42 1.85 11.30 27.92
CA THR A 42 1.19 11.46 29.22
C THR A 42 0.36 10.21 29.52
N SER A 43 -0.13 10.04 30.74
CA SER A 43 -1.28 9.18 31.01
C SER A 43 -2.39 9.53 30.01
N SER A 44 -2.54 8.79 28.91
CA SER A 44 -3.68 9.01 28.02
C SER A 44 -4.89 8.54 28.81
N ASN A 45 -5.81 9.44 29.15
CA ASN A 45 -7.11 9.12 29.73
C ASN A 45 -8.01 8.40 28.71
N SER A 46 -7.46 7.42 28.00
CA SER A 46 -8.14 6.63 26.99
C SER A 46 -7.49 5.28 26.82
N THR A 47 -8.31 4.31 26.46
CA THR A 47 -7.93 2.93 26.19
C THR A 47 -8.09 2.63 24.69
N LEU A 48 -7.07 2.04 24.06
CA LEU A 48 -7.13 1.55 22.67
C LEU A 48 -8.02 0.29 22.58
N LYS A 49 -8.91 0.23 21.58
CA LYS A 49 -9.95 -0.82 21.46
C LYS A 49 -9.83 -1.64 20.20
N LEU A 50 -9.49 -1.01 19.07
CA LEU A 50 -9.35 -1.66 17.77
C LEU A 50 -8.39 -0.86 16.89
N VAL A 51 -7.59 -1.55 16.09
CA VAL A 51 -6.69 -0.94 15.12
C VAL A 51 -6.98 -1.48 13.72
N HIS A 52 -7.08 -0.59 12.74
CA HIS A 52 -6.99 -0.94 11.33
C HIS A 52 -5.71 -0.37 10.76
N VAL A 53 -4.90 -1.22 10.13
CA VAL A 53 -3.72 -0.80 9.39
C VAL A 53 -3.94 -1.10 7.92
N LEU A 54 -3.88 -0.09 7.07
CA LEU A 54 -3.87 -0.22 5.62
C LEU A 54 -2.51 0.24 5.10
N PHE A 55 -1.80 -0.60 4.36
CA PHE A 55 -0.52 -0.22 3.78
C PHE A 55 -0.39 -0.63 2.32
N ARG A 56 0.39 0.15 1.56
CA ARG A 56 0.78 -0.18 0.19
C ARG A 56 1.82 -1.29 0.22
N HIS A 57 1.83 -2.16 -0.79
CA HIS A 57 2.95 -3.06 -1.01
C HIS A 57 4.32 -2.35 -1.07
N GLY A 58 5.38 -3.10 -0.80
CA GLY A 58 6.75 -2.59 -0.85
C GLY A 58 7.26 -2.26 -2.27
N PRO A 59 8.51 -1.77 -2.36
CA PRO A 59 9.18 -1.54 -3.62
C PRO A 59 9.17 -2.77 -4.53
N ARG A 60 9.08 -2.53 -5.83
CA ARG A 60 8.93 -3.59 -6.84
C ARG A 60 9.65 -3.20 -8.12
N THR A 61 9.90 -4.21 -8.95
CA THR A 61 10.24 -4.02 -10.36
C THR A 61 9.08 -3.32 -11.10
N PRO A 62 9.30 -2.70 -12.27
CA PRO A 62 8.24 -2.09 -13.07
C PRO A 62 7.13 -3.10 -13.40
N VAL A 63 5.88 -2.63 -13.53
CA VAL A 63 4.75 -3.47 -13.96
C VAL A 63 4.55 -3.46 -15.48
N SER A 64 5.10 -2.44 -16.13
CA SER A 64 5.02 -2.11 -17.53
C SER A 64 6.14 -1.08 -17.83
N THR A 65 6.38 -0.80 -19.11
CA THR A 65 7.32 0.24 -19.52
C THR A 65 6.86 0.95 -20.80
N TYR A 66 7.69 1.85 -21.34
CA TYR A 66 7.43 2.68 -22.52
C TYR A 66 8.25 2.24 -23.75
N PRO A 67 7.77 2.49 -24.99
CA PRO A 67 8.39 1.97 -26.21
C PRO A 67 9.87 2.29 -26.43
N LYS A 68 10.35 3.43 -25.93
CA LYS A 68 11.75 3.88 -26.06
C LYS A 68 12.60 3.61 -24.82
N ASP A 69 12.09 2.83 -23.86
CA ASP A 69 12.87 2.42 -22.71
C ASP A 69 14.02 1.48 -23.16
N PRO A 70 15.29 1.79 -22.86
CA PRO A 70 16.39 0.86 -23.14
C PRO A 70 16.25 -0.48 -22.40
N TYR A 71 15.46 -0.53 -21.32
CA TYR A 71 15.20 -1.73 -20.53
C TYR A 71 13.91 -2.45 -20.93
N ILE A 72 13.34 -2.15 -22.10
CA ILE A 72 12.10 -2.80 -22.59
C ILE A 72 12.18 -4.34 -22.66
N ASN A 73 13.39 -4.89 -22.82
CA ASN A 73 13.64 -6.33 -22.86
C ASN A 73 14.26 -6.88 -21.57
N GLU A 74 14.37 -6.07 -20.51
CA GLU A 74 14.84 -6.53 -19.21
C GLU A 74 13.85 -7.53 -18.63
N THR A 75 14.36 -8.63 -18.07
CA THR A 75 13.52 -9.68 -17.47
C THR A 75 13.29 -9.42 -15.99
N PHE A 76 14.11 -8.58 -15.36
CA PHE A 76 14.15 -8.31 -13.93
C PHE A 76 14.39 -9.60 -13.11
N GLU A 77 15.22 -10.50 -13.64
CA GLU A 77 15.64 -11.72 -12.95
C GLU A 77 16.27 -11.38 -11.58
N PRO A 78 15.98 -12.10 -10.49
CA PRO A 78 15.15 -13.31 -10.39
C PRO A 78 13.67 -13.03 -10.03
N TYR A 79 13.23 -11.76 -10.07
CA TYR A 79 11.90 -11.39 -9.57
C TYR A 79 10.83 -11.40 -10.66
N GLY A 80 11.19 -11.02 -11.88
CA GLY A 80 10.23 -10.75 -12.94
C GLY A 80 9.54 -9.38 -12.80
N TRP A 81 8.67 -9.06 -13.76
CA TRP A 81 7.93 -7.80 -13.80
C TRP A 81 6.87 -7.70 -12.70
N GLY A 82 6.80 -6.54 -12.04
CA GLY A 82 5.77 -6.21 -11.06
C GLY A 82 5.86 -6.93 -9.72
N HIS A 83 7.02 -7.50 -9.39
CA HIS A 83 7.27 -8.30 -8.20
C HIS A 83 8.19 -7.60 -7.18
N LEU A 84 8.09 -8.00 -5.91
CA LEU A 84 8.90 -7.44 -4.83
C LEU A 84 10.37 -7.83 -4.97
N THR A 85 11.26 -6.86 -4.71
CA THR A 85 12.70 -7.08 -4.62
C THR A 85 13.10 -7.54 -3.21
N ASN A 86 14.34 -7.98 -3.01
CA ASN A 86 14.82 -8.33 -1.66
C ASN A 86 14.88 -7.12 -0.71
N PRO A 87 15.36 -5.92 -1.13
CA PRO A 87 15.27 -4.72 -0.29
C PRO A 87 13.84 -4.42 0.19
N ALA A 88 12.84 -4.62 -0.68
CA ALA A 88 11.45 -4.43 -0.30
C ALA A 88 11.01 -5.36 0.84
N LYS A 89 11.44 -6.63 0.81
CA LYS A 89 11.12 -7.59 1.88
C LYS A 89 11.69 -7.14 3.22
N VAL A 90 12.92 -6.59 3.23
CA VAL A 90 13.56 -6.06 4.43
C VAL A 90 12.79 -4.86 4.97
N GLU A 91 12.42 -3.91 4.11
CA GLU A 91 11.63 -2.73 4.48
C GLU A 91 10.27 -3.12 5.09
N LEU A 92 9.55 -4.05 4.47
CA LEU A 92 8.25 -4.53 4.95
C LEU A 92 8.36 -5.30 6.27
N TYR A 93 9.42 -6.10 6.44
CA TYR A 93 9.69 -6.76 7.71
C TYR A 93 9.98 -5.76 8.84
N LYS A 94 10.71 -4.68 8.53
CA LYS A 94 10.95 -3.55 9.46
C LYS A 94 9.64 -2.88 9.87
N ILE A 95 8.72 -2.65 8.93
CA ILE A 95 7.38 -2.13 9.24
C ILE A 95 6.62 -3.05 10.20
N GLY A 96 6.70 -4.37 9.99
CA GLY A 96 6.17 -5.35 10.94
C GLY A 96 6.70 -5.16 12.36
N LYS A 97 8.02 -4.96 12.50
CA LYS A 97 8.64 -4.68 13.81
C LYS A 97 8.22 -3.33 14.39
N GLN A 98 8.09 -2.29 13.57
CA GLN A 98 7.61 -0.97 14.03
C GLN A 98 6.18 -1.07 14.56
N LEU A 99 5.28 -1.76 13.85
CA LEU A 99 3.92 -2.04 14.32
C LEU A 99 3.92 -2.85 15.62
N ARG A 100 4.82 -3.84 15.74
CA ARG A 100 4.98 -4.62 16.97
C ARG A 100 5.40 -3.73 18.15
N GLY A 101 6.34 -2.81 17.92
CA GLY A 101 6.75 -1.83 18.93
C GLY A 101 5.61 -0.90 19.33
N ARG A 102 4.93 -0.30 18.35
CA ARG A 102 3.82 0.64 18.58
C ARG A 102 2.66 0.02 19.35
N TYR A 103 2.31 -1.23 19.04
CA TYR A 103 1.16 -1.91 19.64
C TYR A 103 1.53 -3.00 20.65
N ARG A 104 2.75 -2.97 21.20
CA ARG A 104 3.27 -3.99 22.12
C ARG A 104 2.35 -4.24 23.31
N ASP A 105 1.89 -3.17 23.94
CA ASP A 105 1.07 -3.25 25.16
C ASP A 105 -0.42 -3.53 24.83
N PHE A 106 -0.82 -3.39 23.56
CA PHE A 106 -2.18 -3.67 23.09
C PHE A 106 -2.35 -5.09 22.55
N LEU A 107 -1.38 -5.60 21.79
CA LEU A 107 -1.40 -6.95 21.20
C LEU A 107 -0.85 -7.99 22.18
N ALA A 108 -1.31 -9.25 22.05
CA ALA A 108 -0.74 -10.34 22.84
C ALA A 108 0.73 -10.59 22.48
N PRO A 109 1.53 -11.20 23.38
CA PRO A 109 2.95 -11.46 23.13
C PRO A 109 3.24 -12.32 21.89
N TYR A 110 2.28 -13.11 21.41
CA TYR A 110 2.41 -13.96 20.22
C TYR A 110 1.11 -13.95 19.42
N TYR A 111 1.16 -14.45 18.18
CA TYR A 111 -0.01 -14.55 17.30
C TYR A 111 -1.11 -15.41 17.94
N GLN A 112 -2.34 -14.92 17.86
CA GLN A 112 -3.55 -15.65 18.24
C GLN A 112 -4.55 -15.55 17.09
N PRO A 113 -5.15 -16.66 16.64
CA PRO A 113 -6.04 -16.67 15.47
C PRO A 113 -7.16 -15.63 15.50
N ASP A 114 -7.78 -15.44 16.66
CA ASP A 114 -8.92 -14.53 16.79
C ASP A 114 -8.51 -13.06 16.97
N MET A 115 -7.26 -12.82 17.39
CA MET A 115 -6.78 -11.47 17.72
C MET A 115 -6.60 -10.58 16.50
N ILE A 116 -6.20 -11.15 15.35
CA ILE A 116 -5.93 -10.38 14.14
C ILE A 116 -6.63 -10.98 12.92
N GLN A 117 -6.84 -10.15 11.91
CA GLN A 117 -7.15 -10.62 10.55
C GLN A 117 -6.27 -9.89 9.55
N ALA A 118 -5.59 -10.68 8.73
CA ALA A 118 -4.76 -10.19 7.65
C ALA A 118 -5.53 -10.35 6.33
N GLN A 119 -5.61 -9.28 5.53
CA GLN A 119 -6.24 -9.29 4.22
C GLN A 119 -5.35 -8.62 3.18
N SER A 120 -5.25 -9.21 2.00
CA SER A 120 -4.52 -8.63 0.87
C SER A 120 -5.44 -8.56 -0.34
N SER A 121 -5.17 -7.63 -1.26
CA SER A 121 -5.64 -7.79 -2.64
C SER A 121 -5.02 -9.05 -3.27
N ALA A 122 -5.62 -9.56 -4.35
CA ALA A 122 -5.16 -10.75 -5.06
C ALA A 122 -3.81 -10.62 -5.80
N SER A 123 -3.10 -9.49 -5.67
CA SER A 123 -1.81 -9.30 -6.32
C SER A 123 -0.70 -10.06 -5.60
N PRO A 124 0.20 -10.79 -6.31
CA PRO A 124 1.31 -11.49 -5.68
C PRO A 124 2.18 -10.60 -4.78
N ARG A 125 2.47 -9.36 -5.23
CA ARG A 125 3.28 -8.40 -4.46
C ARG A 125 2.60 -7.92 -3.17
N THR A 126 1.27 -7.83 -3.11
CA THR A 126 0.57 -7.43 -1.88
C THR A 126 0.53 -8.59 -0.89
N MET A 127 0.27 -9.82 -1.39
CA MET A 127 0.32 -11.03 -0.55
C MET A 127 1.71 -11.25 0.06
N MET A 128 2.77 -11.13 -0.75
CA MET A 128 4.15 -11.23 -0.25
C MET A 128 4.46 -10.10 0.74
N SER A 129 3.97 -8.88 0.50
CA SER A 129 4.19 -7.76 1.41
C SER A 129 3.59 -8.01 2.78
N LEU A 130 2.35 -8.50 2.80
CA LEU A 130 1.64 -8.83 4.03
C LEU A 130 2.31 -9.96 4.80
N GLN A 131 2.86 -10.97 4.11
CA GLN A 131 3.66 -12.01 4.77
C GLN A 131 4.90 -11.43 5.47
N MET A 132 5.60 -10.50 4.83
CA MET A 132 6.79 -9.86 5.43
C MET A 132 6.43 -9.03 6.66
N VAL A 133 5.36 -8.21 6.58
CA VAL A 133 4.87 -7.43 7.72
C VAL A 133 4.44 -8.36 8.87
N LEU A 134 3.71 -9.43 8.59
CA LEU A 134 3.29 -10.41 9.59
C LEU A 134 4.48 -11.12 10.26
N GLY A 135 5.52 -11.45 9.49
CA GLY A 135 6.75 -12.03 10.02
C GLY A 135 7.48 -11.10 11.00
N GLY A 136 7.47 -9.79 10.75
CA GLY A 136 8.05 -8.80 11.66
C GLY A 136 7.14 -8.50 12.87
N LEU A 137 5.82 -8.63 12.68
CA LEU A 137 4.82 -8.34 13.70
C LEU A 137 4.69 -9.47 14.74
N PHE A 138 4.81 -10.73 14.32
CA PHE A 138 4.64 -11.92 15.16
C PHE A 138 5.75 -12.97 14.96
N PRO A 139 7.02 -12.65 15.26
CA PRO A 139 8.07 -13.66 15.30
C PRO A 139 7.73 -14.73 16.37
N PRO A 140 7.78 -16.04 16.04
CA PRO A 140 7.42 -17.10 16.98
C PRO A 140 8.52 -17.43 18.00
N GLU A 141 9.77 -17.06 17.77
CA GLU A 141 10.92 -17.36 18.66
C GLU A 141 10.63 -16.98 20.13
N ASN A 142 10.97 -17.88 21.05
CA ASN A 142 10.76 -17.73 22.49
C ASN A 142 9.28 -17.57 22.90
N THR A 143 8.34 -18.09 22.09
CA THR A 143 6.90 -18.09 22.40
C THR A 143 6.32 -19.50 22.32
N PRO A 144 5.11 -19.74 22.87
CA PRO A 144 4.40 -21.02 22.67
C PRO A 144 4.09 -21.35 21.20
N MET A 145 4.25 -20.40 20.28
CA MET A 145 4.05 -20.59 18.83
C MET A 145 5.33 -21.02 18.10
N GLU A 146 6.46 -21.14 18.81
CA GLU A 146 7.73 -21.61 18.25
C GLU A 146 7.64 -23.09 17.84
N TRP A 147 7.65 -23.33 16.53
CA TRP A 147 7.60 -24.67 15.96
C TRP A 147 8.93 -25.11 15.34
N ASN A 148 9.89 -24.19 15.15
CA ASN A 148 11.17 -24.44 14.51
C ASN A 148 12.26 -23.50 15.07
N LEU A 149 13.33 -24.06 15.62
CA LEU A 149 14.43 -23.32 16.24
C LEU A 149 15.38 -22.65 15.24
N ILE A 150 15.33 -23.03 13.95
CA ILE A 150 16.19 -22.48 12.90
C ILE A 150 15.44 -21.39 12.10
N LEU A 151 14.11 -21.48 12.04
CA LEU A 151 13.26 -20.60 11.24
C LEU A 151 12.33 -19.78 12.14
N ASN A 152 12.72 -18.53 12.42
CA ASN A 152 11.91 -17.56 13.16
C ASN A 152 10.76 -16.99 12.30
N TRP A 153 9.86 -17.86 11.87
CA TRP A 153 8.68 -17.53 11.06
C TRP A 153 7.55 -18.51 11.36
N GLN A 154 6.31 -18.05 11.31
CA GLN A 154 5.13 -18.89 11.42
C GLN A 154 4.11 -18.53 10.33
N PRO A 155 3.33 -19.51 9.84
CA PRO A 155 2.26 -19.23 8.90
C PRO A 155 1.12 -18.50 9.60
N ILE A 156 0.71 -17.35 9.05
CA ILE A 156 -0.47 -16.61 9.49
C ILE A 156 -1.44 -16.52 8.29
N PRO A 157 -2.73 -16.89 8.45
CA PRO A 157 -3.69 -16.86 7.35
C PRO A 157 -3.86 -15.46 6.76
N ILE A 158 -3.88 -15.38 5.43
CA ILE A 158 -4.16 -14.17 4.67
C ILE A 158 -5.45 -14.39 3.89
N LEU A 159 -6.44 -13.54 4.13
CA LEU A 159 -7.66 -13.50 3.34
C LEU A 159 -7.40 -12.73 2.05
N VAL A 160 -7.93 -13.24 0.95
CA VAL A 160 -7.82 -12.63 -0.37
C VAL A 160 -9.19 -12.61 -1.01
N GLU A 161 -9.62 -11.42 -1.42
CA GLU A 161 -10.80 -11.26 -2.25
C GLU A 161 -10.37 -11.30 -3.74
N PRO A 162 -11.08 -12.03 -4.62
CA PRO A 162 -10.80 -12.04 -6.05
C PRO A 162 -10.84 -10.64 -6.66
N GLU A 163 -9.99 -10.36 -7.67
CA GLU A 163 -9.90 -9.04 -8.30
C GLU A 163 -11.22 -8.58 -8.92
N GLU A 164 -12.05 -9.54 -9.36
CA GLU A 164 -13.35 -9.33 -10.00
C GLU A 164 -14.41 -8.79 -9.02
N THR A 165 -14.22 -8.98 -7.71
CA THR A 165 -15.16 -8.53 -6.67
C THR A 165 -14.55 -7.56 -5.67
N ASP A 166 -13.22 -7.42 -5.64
CA ASP A 166 -12.52 -6.58 -4.67
C ASP A 166 -12.65 -5.07 -4.96
N VAL A 167 -13.74 -4.50 -4.44
CA VAL A 167 -14.04 -3.06 -4.47
C VAL A 167 -13.26 -2.25 -3.41
N ARG A 168 -12.52 -2.89 -2.50
CA ARG A 168 -11.93 -2.24 -1.30
C ARG A 168 -10.42 -2.11 -1.32
N LEU A 169 -9.69 -3.17 -1.63
CA LEU A 169 -8.21 -3.17 -1.64
C LEU A 169 -7.67 -3.05 -3.06
N ARG A 170 -8.23 -3.83 -3.99
CA ARG A 170 -7.85 -3.77 -5.41
C ARG A 170 -8.47 -2.59 -6.13
N MET A 171 -9.76 -2.34 -5.90
CA MET A 171 -10.56 -1.24 -6.47
C MET A 171 -10.61 -1.23 -8.01
N LYS A 172 -10.55 -2.41 -8.65
CA LYS A 172 -10.56 -2.57 -10.12
C LYS A 172 -11.82 -3.20 -10.71
N VAL A 173 -12.82 -3.51 -9.88
CA VAL A 173 -14.11 -3.99 -10.37
C VAL A 173 -14.68 -2.98 -11.39
N PRO A 174 -15.06 -3.40 -12.60
CA PRO A 174 -15.55 -2.50 -13.64
C PRO A 174 -16.69 -1.61 -13.15
N CYS A 175 -16.61 -0.32 -13.45
CA CYS A 175 -17.59 0.66 -13.03
C CYS A 175 -17.78 1.73 -14.10
N PRO A 176 -18.70 1.53 -15.06
CA PRO A 176 -18.95 2.49 -16.15
C PRO A 176 -19.23 3.91 -15.64
N ARG A 177 -19.97 4.05 -14.53
CA ARG A 177 -20.22 5.36 -13.93
C ARG A 177 -18.95 6.07 -13.44
N TYR A 178 -18.01 5.32 -12.87
CA TYR A 178 -16.73 5.87 -12.43
C TYR A 178 -15.93 6.39 -13.63
N ASP A 179 -15.89 5.61 -14.72
CA ASP A 179 -15.17 5.98 -15.94
C ASP A 179 -15.75 7.28 -16.56
N GLU A 180 -17.07 7.41 -16.61
CA GLU A 180 -17.75 8.66 -16.99
C GLU A 180 -17.40 9.83 -16.06
N ALA A 181 -17.47 9.62 -14.75
CA ALA A 181 -17.20 10.67 -13.76
C ALA A 181 -15.74 11.17 -13.82
N VAL A 182 -14.78 10.28 -14.07
CA VAL A 182 -13.39 10.69 -14.31
C VAL A 182 -13.30 11.53 -15.59
N GLN A 183 -13.97 11.15 -16.67
CA GLN A 183 -13.99 11.97 -17.89
C GLN A 183 -14.65 13.33 -17.70
N GLU A 184 -15.72 13.43 -16.89
CA GLU A 184 -16.34 14.70 -16.51
C GLU A 184 -15.31 15.62 -15.83
N VAL A 185 -14.49 15.07 -14.92
CA VAL A 185 -13.38 15.80 -14.25
C VAL A 185 -12.31 16.21 -15.25
N MET A 186 -11.84 15.29 -16.09
CA MET A 186 -10.79 15.55 -17.08
C MET A 186 -11.22 16.59 -18.12
N ASN A 187 -12.53 16.69 -18.38
CA ASN A 187 -13.10 17.69 -19.28
C ASN A 187 -13.41 19.04 -18.65
N SER A 188 -13.28 19.18 -17.32
CA SER A 188 -13.53 20.43 -16.63
C SER A 188 -12.54 21.54 -17.04
N PRO A 189 -12.94 22.82 -17.02
CA PRO A 189 -12.07 23.93 -17.44
C PRO A 189 -10.74 23.96 -16.68
N LYS A 190 -10.78 23.75 -15.36
CA LYS A 190 -9.58 23.78 -14.50
C LYS A 190 -8.60 22.66 -14.84
N VAL A 191 -9.08 21.45 -15.10
CA VAL A 191 -8.22 20.32 -15.44
C VAL A 191 -7.63 20.49 -16.85
N LYS A 192 -8.44 20.94 -17.81
CA LYS A 192 -7.95 21.26 -19.16
C LYS A 192 -6.90 22.36 -19.15
N GLU A 193 -7.11 23.42 -18.38
CA GLU A 193 -6.15 24.52 -18.23
C GLU A 193 -4.83 24.03 -17.62
N PHE A 194 -4.89 23.20 -16.58
CA PHE A 194 -3.68 22.62 -15.97
C PHE A 194 -2.87 21.80 -16.98
N HIS A 195 -3.52 20.96 -17.80
CA HIS A 195 -2.83 20.20 -18.84
C HIS A 195 -2.30 21.10 -19.97
N ALA A 196 -3.05 22.14 -20.36
CA ALA A 196 -2.61 23.10 -21.37
C ALA A 196 -1.35 23.87 -20.92
N GLN A 197 -1.30 24.28 -19.65
CA GLN A 197 -0.12 24.92 -19.04
C GLN A 197 1.10 24.00 -19.00
N ASN A 198 0.90 22.68 -19.01
CA ASN A 198 1.96 21.68 -19.00
C ASN A 198 2.17 21.01 -20.38
N SER A 199 1.59 21.55 -21.44
CA SER A 199 1.58 20.94 -22.78
C SER A 199 2.98 20.68 -23.34
N GLU A 200 3.93 21.57 -23.09
CA GLU A 200 5.33 21.39 -23.49
C GLU A 200 5.94 20.14 -22.85
N LEU A 201 5.82 19.98 -21.53
CA LEU A 201 6.32 18.79 -20.83
C LEU A 201 5.64 17.50 -21.31
N LEU A 202 4.33 17.52 -21.55
CA LEU A 202 3.59 16.37 -22.08
C LEU A 202 4.10 15.97 -23.49
N GLN A 203 4.37 16.96 -24.34
CA GLN A 203 4.96 16.73 -25.66
C GLN A 203 6.39 16.20 -25.56
N GLU A 204 7.23 16.79 -24.72
CA GLU A 204 8.60 16.33 -24.51
C GLU A 204 8.63 14.87 -24.06
N LEU A 205 7.78 14.49 -23.09
CA LEU A 205 7.67 13.12 -22.61
C LEU A 205 7.15 12.17 -23.69
N THR A 206 6.20 12.60 -24.53
CA THR A 206 5.77 11.83 -25.71
C THR A 206 6.96 11.52 -26.62
N GLU A 207 7.81 12.52 -26.91
CA GLU A 207 8.98 12.34 -27.76
C GLU A 207 10.05 11.44 -27.12
N LYS A 208 10.31 11.58 -25.81
CA LYS A 208 11.32 10.77 -25.10
C LYS A 208 10.90 9.32 -24.91
N THR A 209 9.62 9.09 -24.62
CA THR A 209 9.12 7.76 -24.23
C THR A 209 8.56 6.97 -25.40
N GLY A 210 8.07 7.65 -26.45
CA GLY A 210 7.32 7.04 -27.54
C GLY A 210 5.87 6.67 -27.17
N LEU A 211 5.41 7.00 -25.96
CA LEU A 211 4.01 6.93 -25.58
C LEU A 211 3.24 8.16 -26.07
N ASN A 212 1.93 8.04 -26.23
CA ASN A 212 1.07 9.22 -26.32
C ASN A 212 0.78 9.75 -24.92
N VAL A 213 1.56 10.74 -24.45
CA VAL A 213 1.45 11.32 -23.11
C VAL A 213 0.52 12.53 -23.19
N THR A 214 -0.75 12.33 -22.86
CA THR A 214 -1.79 13.38 -22.97
C THR A 214 -2.23 13.90 -21.60
N TYR A 215 -2.24 13.03 -20.59
CA TYR A 215 -2.78 13.34 -19.27
C TYR A 215 -1.77 13.10 -18.15
N ALA A 216 -2.04 13.68 -16.98
CA ALA A 216 -1.30 13.45 -15.75
C ALA A 216 -1.06 11.96 -15.48
N HIS A 217 -2.07 11.10 -15.69
CA HIS A 217 -1.95 9.64 -15.53
C HIS A 217 -0.87 9.00 -16.40
N ASP A 218 -0.66 9.50 -17.62
CA ASP A 218 0.39 9.01 -18.51
C ASP A 218 1.78 9.35 -17.95
N VAL A 219 1.94 10.56 -17.39
CA VAL A 219 3.16 10.98 -16.70
C VAL A 219 3.39 10.12 -15.46
N THR A 220 2.34 9.82 -14.68
CA THR A 220 2.44 8.95 -13.51
C THR A 220 2.91 7.54 -13.87
N ASN A 221 2.44 6.97 -14.98
CA ASN A 221 2.90 5.66 -15.46
C ASN A 221 4.42 5.68 -15.74
N VAL A 222 4.91 6.68 -16.49
CA VAL A 222 6.34 6.84 -16.78
C VAL A 222 7.14 7.08 -15.49
N PHE A 223 6.66 7.96 -14.61
CA PHE A 223 7.30 8.27 -13.34
C PHE A 223 7.49 7.02 -12.48
N ILE A 224 6.46 6.19 -12.37
CA ILE A 224 6.49 4.97 -11.55
C ILE A 224 7.39 3.90 -12.18
N THR A 225 7.46 3.82 -13.51
CA THR A 225 8.41 2.95 -14.21
C THR A 225 9.84 3.36 -13.91
N LEU A 226 10.20 4.64 -14.10
CA LEU A 226 11.53 5.17 -13.79
C LEU A 226 11.91 4.98 -12.31
N LEU A 227 10.96 5.25 -11.40
CA LEU A 227 11.16 5.04 -9.97
C LEU A 227 11.45 3.57 -9.65
N ALA A 228 10.75 2.64 -10.30
CA ALA A 228 10.94 1.21 -10.10
C ALA A 228 12.25 0.70 -10.71
N GLU A 229 12.66 1.20 -11.88
CA GLU A 229 13.96 0.90 -12.50
C GLU A 229 15.12 1.39 -11.63
N GLN A 230 15.05 2.65 -11.18
CA GLN A 230 16.05 3.21 -10.27
C GLN A 230 16.11 2.43 -8.96
N GLY A 231 14.94 2.09 -8.38
CA GLY A 231 14.86 1.28 -7.16
C GLY A 231 15.35 -0.16 -7.32
N TYR A 232 15.32 -0.70 -8.55
CA TYR A 232 15.91 -1.99 -8.88
C TYR A 232 17.45 -1.90 -9.09
N GLY A 233 17.98 -0.69 -9.31
CA GLY A 233 19.40 -0.42 -9.46
C GLY A 233 19.86 -0.15 -10.90
N LEU A 234 18.92 0.11 -11.81
CA LEU A 234 19.26 0.46 -13.20
C LEU A 234 19.66 1.94 -13.31
N GLU A 235 20.60 2.22 -14.20
CA GLU A 235 20.93 3.60 -14.55
C GLU A 235 19.85 4.15 -15.49
N LEU A 236 19.17 5.22 -15.07
CA LEU A 236 18.11 5.81 -15.89
C LEU A 236 18.69 6.46 -17.16
N PRO A 237 17.93 6.48 -18.28
CA PRO A 237 18.38 7.11 -19.52
C PRO A 237 18.78 8.58 -19.32
N GLN A 238 19.78 9.06 -20.07
CA GLN A 238 20.35 10.41 -19.89
C GLN A 238 19.32 11.54 -19.90
N TRP A 239 18.25 11.42 -20.69
CA TRP A 239 17.19 12.43 -20.73
C TRP A 239 16.51 12.61 -19.38
N THR A 240 16.40 11.56 -18.55
CA THR A 240 15.69 11.61 -17.27
C THR A 240 16.30 12.58 -16.27
N LYS A 241 17.60 12.92 -16.38
CA LYS A 241 18.30 13.82 -15.46
C LYS A 241 17.68 15.23 -15.37
N GLU A 242 17.01 15.68 -16.43
CA GLU A 242 16.33 16.98 -16.46
C GLU A 242 14.85 16.89 -16.03
N TYR A 243 14.26 15.70 -16.04
CA TYR A 243 12.82 15.51 -15.90
C TYR A 243 12.43 14.82 -14.60
N PHE A 244 13.13 13.75 -14.24
CA PHE A 244 12.82 12.89 -13.12
C PHE A 244 13.72 13.17 -11.92
N PRO A 245 13.17 13.30 -10.70
CA PRO A 245 11.74 13.28 -10.40
C PRO A 245 11.06 14.65 -10.57
N ASP A 246 11.80 15.75 -10.46
CA ASP A 246 11.24 17.06 -10.08
C ASP A 246 10.29 17.69 -11.12
N LYS A 247 10.65 17.68 -12.42
CA LYS A 247 9.82 18.28 -13.48
C LYS A 247 8.53 17.48 -13.69
N MET A 248 8.58 16.16 -13.50
CA MET A 248 7.43 15.26 -13.67
C MET A 248 6.50 15.22 -12.45
N LEU A 249 7.04 15.47 -11.25
CA LEU A 249 6.35 15.26 -9.99
C LEU A 249 5.00 15.97 -9.87
N PRO A 250 4.82 17.25 -10.28
CA PRO A 250 3.53 17.94 -10.17
C PRO A 250 2.42 17.24 -10.96
N LEU A 251 2.68 16.81 -12.19
CA LEU A 251 1.71 16.05 -12.99
C LEU A 251 1.48 14.65 -12.40
N ALA A 252 2.56 13.96 -12.02
CA ALA A 252 2.46 12.60 -11.50
C ALA A 252 1.63 12.53 -10.20
N ALA A 253 1.84 13.49 -9.29
CA ALA A 253 1.06 13.61 -8.06
C ALA A 253 -0.41 13.99 -8.33
N GLN A 254 -0.65 14.81 -9.34
CA GLN A 254 -1.98 15.33 -9.65
C GLN A 254 -2.95 14.24 -10.17
N SER A 255 -2.46 13.17 -10.81
CA SER A 255 -3.33 12.07 -11.28
C SER A 255 -4.12 11.43 -10.14
N TYR A 256 -3.48 11.23 -8.98
CA TYR A 256 -4.11 10.66 -7.79
C TYR A 256 -5.23 11.55 -7.21
N ILE A 257 -5.18 12.86 -7.49
CA ILE A 257 -6.24 13.80 -7.11
C ILE A 257 -7.43 13.67 -8.06
N TYR A 258 -7.19 13.43 -9.35
CA TYR A 258 -8.25 13.28 -10.34
C TYR A 258 -9.10 12.04 -10.10
N ASP A 259 -8.50 10.94 -9.66
CA ASP A 259 -9.21 9.68 -9.37
C ASP A 259 -10.22 9.78 -8.22
N ALA A 260 -10.09 10.80 -7.38
CA ALA A 260 -10.92 11.05 -6.20
C ALA A 260 -11.36 12.52 -6.12
N TYR A 261 -11.49 13.19 -7.27
CA TYR A 261 -11.67 14.64 -7.33
C TYR A 261 -12.99 15.12 -6.74
N THR A 262 -14.06 14.36 -6.97
CA THR A 262 -15.43 14.66 -6.54
C THR A 262 -15.87 13.73 -5.41
N PRO A 263 -16.87 14.11 -4.60
CA PRO A 263 -17.48 13.21 -3.62
C PRO A 263 -17.96 11.89 -4.21
N GLU A 264 -18.48 11.91 -5.44
CA GLU A 264 -18.93 10.71 -6.15
C GLU A 264 -17.76 9.75 -6.46
N LEU A 265 -16.65 10.27 -6.97
CA LEU A 265 -15.45 9.46 -7.23
C LEU A 265 -14.88 8.87 -5.93
N ARG A 266 -14.89 9.65 -4.84
CA ARG A 266 -14.49 9.18 -3.50
C ARG A 266 -15.42 8.07 -3.01
N LYS A 267 -16.73 8.21 -3.20
CA LYS A 267 -17.74 7.20 -2.86
C LYS A 267 -17.49 5.88 -3.58
N LEU A 268 -17.30 5.93 -4.90
CA LEU A 268 -17.06 4.76 -5.76
C LEU A 268 -15.70 4.07 -5.53
N LYS A 269 -14.80 4.68 -4.75
CA LYS A 269 -13.47 4.13 -4.43
C LYS A 269 -13.24 4.03 -2.92
N GLY A 270 -12.70 5.08 -2.31
CA GLY A 270 -12.34 5.09 -0.88
C GLY A 270 -13.53 4.85 0.06
N GLY A 271 -14.73 5.24 -0.35
CA GLY A 271 -15.97 5.14 0.42
C GLY A 271 -16.27 3.72 0.89
N PHE A 272 -16.18 2.73 0.01
CA PHE A 272 -16.42 1.32 0.37
C PHE A 272 -15.44 0.77 1.40
N TYR A 273 -14.19 1.26 1.42
CA TYR A 273 -13.23 0.87 2.46
C TYR A 273 -13.58 1.54 3.80
N LEU A 274 -13.90 2.84 3.78
CA LEU A 274 -14.28 3.59 4.99
C LEU A 274 -15.54 3.00 5.64
N ASP A 275 -16.57 2.74 4.84
CA ASP A 275 -17.80 2.11 5.29
C ASP A 275 -17.52 0.79 6.02
N HIS A 276 -16.71 -0.07 5.39
CA HIS A 276 -16.34 -1.36 5.96
C HIS A 276 -15.61 -1.26 7.31
N ILE A 277 -14.66 -0.32 7.46
CA ILE A 277 -13.97 -0.16 8.74
C ILE A 277 -14.88 0.47 9.80
N PHE A 278 -15.81 1.35 9.41
CA PHE A 278 -16.79 1.92 10.33
C PHE A 278 -17.78 0.86 10.83
N GLU A 279 -18.25 -0.04 9.98
CA GLU A 279 -19.06 -1.20 10.40
C GLU A 279 -18.32 -2.07 11.42
N GLN A 280 -17.03 -2.32 11.20
CA GLN A 280 -16.19 -3.09 12.14
C GLN A 280 -16.00 -2.35 13.46
N MET A 281 -15.74 -1.04 13.43
CA MET A 281 -15.63 -0.22 14.63
C MET A 281 -16.95 -0.19 15.41
N GLN A 282 -18.09 0.02 14.75
CA GLN A 282 -19.42 -0.06 15.36
C GLN A 282 -19.71 -1.44 15.95
N SER A 283 -19.29 -2.51 15.28
CA SER A 283 -19.40 -3.87 15.81
C SER A 283 -18.55 -4.04 17.08
N LYS A 284 -17.37 -3.42 17.16
CA LYS A 284 -16.55 -3.41 18.38
C LYS A 284 -17.25 -2.65 19.51
N ILE A 285 -17.77 -1.45 19.22
CA ILE A 285 -18.45 -0.57 20.19
C ILE A 285 -19.69 -1.25 20.76
N SER A 286 -20.49 -1.89 19.89
CA SER A 286 -21.74 -2.55 20.27
C SER A 286 -21.57 -3.96 20.86
N GLY A 287 -20.32 -4.47 20.94
CA GLY A 287 -20.04 -5.82 21.44
C GLY A 287 -20.49 -6.96 20.51
N LYS A 288 -20.73 -6.67 19.22
CA LYS A 288 -21.16 -7.64 18.19
C LYS A 288 -20.02 -8.14 17.32
N MET A 289 -18.80 -7.67 17.53
CA MET A 289 -17.63 -8.07 16.77
C MET A 289 -17.34 -9.56 17.00
N GLU A 290 -17.25 -10.31 15.90
CA GLU A 290 -16.83 -11.71 15.91
C GLU A 290 -15.55 -11.90 15.08
N PRO A 291 -14.50 -12.51 15.66
CA PRO A 291 -14.39 -12.93 17.06
C PRO A 291 -14.25 -11.72 18.02
N SER A 292 -14.81 -11.82 19.23
CA SER A 292 -14.78 -10.72 20.21
C SER A 292 -13.36 -10.29 20.63
N ALA A 293 -12.41 -11.21 20.57
CA ALA A 293 -11.00 -10.99 20.85
C ALA A 293 -10.25 -10.19 19.77
N ARG A 294 -10.89 -9.87 18.64
CA ARG A 294 -10.29 -9.11 17.55
C ARG A 294 -9.80 -7.75 18.03
N LYS A 295 -8.52 -7.48 17.77
CA LYS A 295 -7.79 -6.27 18.12
C LYS A 295 -7.26 -5.53 16.90
N MET A 296 -6.91 -6.25 15.84
CA MET A 296 -6.30 -5.64 14.66
C MET A 296 -6.81 -6.23 13.34
N TYR A 297 -7.06 -5.34 12.39
CA TYR A 297 -7.17 -5.66 10.97
C TYR A 297 -5.94 -5.12 10.25
N LEU A 298 -5.26 -5.98 9.50
CA LEU A 298 -4.07 -5.62 8.74
C LEU A 298 -4.34 -5.86 7.25
N SER A 299 -4.31 -4.80 6.46
CA SER A 299 -4.72 -4.81 5.05
C SER A 299 -3.57 -4.34 4.15
N CYS A 300 -3.26 -5.11 3.10
CA CYS A 300 -2.31 -4.70 2.08
C CYS A 300 -3.02 -4.36 0.76
N GLY A 301 -2.83 -3.12 0.30
CA GLY A 301 -3.37 -2.61 -0.96
C GLY A 301 -2.31 -2.01 -1.87
N HIS A 302 -2.72 -1.01 -2.64
CA HIS A 302 -1.92 -0.31 -3.64
C HIS A 302 -1.79 1.17 -3.29
N ASP A 303 -0.98 1.89 -4.07
CA ASP A 303 -0.88 3.36 -3.99
C ASP A 303 -2.25 4.01 -4.08
N TRP A 304 -3.03 3.70 -5.11
CA TRP A 304 -4.37 4.26 -5.26
C TRP A 304 -5.32 3.87 -4.12
N THR A 305 -5.11 2.73 -3.44
CA THR A 305 -5.91 2.37 -2.26
C THR A 305 -5.67 3.37 -1.14
N ILE A 306 -4.41 3.70 -0.87
CA ILE A 306 -4.01 4.71 0.13
C ILE A 306 -4.59 6.08 -0.23
N THR A 307 -4.38 6.53 -1.47
CA THR A 307 -4.81 7.87 -1.89
C THR A 307 -6.33 8.00 -1.90
N ASN A 308 -7.07 6.99 -2.34
CA ASN A 308 -8.53 7.02 -2.36
C ASN A 308 -9.14 7.05 -0.96
N VAL A 309 -8.59 6.27 0.00
CA VAL A 309 -9.05 6.28 1.39
C VAL A 309 -8.79 7.64 2.05
N LEU A 310 -7.57 8.18 1.90
CA LEU A 310 -7.24 9.51 2.45
C LEU A 310 -8.00 10.64 1.75
N SER A 311 -8.32 10.50 0.46
CA SER A 311 -9.15 11.47 -0.28
C SER A 311 -10.59 11.45 0.18
N ALA A 312 -11.16 10.27 0.47
CA ALA A 312 -12.50 10.14 1.03
C ALA A 312 -12.61 10.79 2.42
N LEU A 313 -11.54 10.72 3.23
CA LEU A 313 -11.43 11.45 4.51
C LEU A 313 -11.15 12.96 4.34
N GLY A 314 -10.89 13.44 3.12
CA GLY A 314 -10.58 14.85 2.85
C GLY A 314 -9.20 15.31 3.32
N VAL A 315 -8.28 14.38 3.56
CA VAL A 315 -6.94 14.64 4.13
C VAL A 315 -5.79 14.34 3.15
N TRP A 316 -6.09 13.83 1.95
CA TRP A 316 -5.08 13.66 0.91
C TRP A 316 -4.74 14.99 0.23
N GLN A 317 -3.45 15.20 -0.03
CA GLN A 317 -2.91 16.33 -0.76
C GLN A 317 -2.08 15.84 -1.96
N PRO A 318 -1.84 16.66 -3.00
CA PRO A 318 -1.05 16.25 -4.16
C PRO A 318 0.37 15.86 -3.75
N GLN A 319 0.63 14.56 -3.72
CA GLN A 319 1.95 13.97 -3.50
C GLN A 319 2.01 12.57 -4.10
N MET A 320 3.20 12.02 -4.28
CA MET A 320 3.34 10.60 -4.62
C MET A 320 3.17 9.75 -3.35
N PRO A 321 2.26 8.76 -3.34
CA PRO A 321 2.28 7.75 -2.29
C PRO A 321 3.58 6.95 -2.46
N ARG A 322 4.44 6.88 -1.45
CA ARG A 322 5.65 6.05 -1.53
C ARG A 322 5.30 4.59 -1.38
N PHE A 323 6.23 3.71 -1.77
CA PHE A 323 6.10 2.30 -1.44
C PHE A 323 6.03 2.14 0.07
N SER A 324 5.28 1.12 0.51
CA SER A 324 5.08 0.83 1.93
C SER A 324 4.39 1.94 2.75
N ALA A 325 3.82 2.97 2.11
CA ALA A 325 3.03 3.98 2.79
C ALA A 325 1.88 3.33 3.59
N LEU A 326 1.62 3.84 4.79
CA LEU A 326 0.78 3.20 5.79
C LEU A 326 -0.21 4.20 6.41
N ILE A 327 -1.44 3.74 6.60
CA ILE A 327 -2.49 4.42 7.37
C ILE A 327 -2.82 3.54 8.58
N ALA A 328 -2.84 4.12 9.78
CA ALA A 328 -3.34 3.46 10.97
C ALA A 328 -4.57 4.22 11.51
N PHE A 329 -5.67 3.50 11.69
CA PHE A 329 -6.87 3.97 12.35
C PHE A 329 -6.94 3.35 13.74
N GLU A 330 -6.91 4.19 14.77
CA GLU A 330 -6.89 3.77 16.17
C GLU A 330 -8.21 4.18 16.84
N LEU A 331 -9.10 3.20 17.05
CA LEU A 331 -10.33 3.39 17.80
C LEU A 331 -10.01 3.36 19.29
N ARG A 332 -10.26 4.47 19.97
CA ARG A 332 -10.02 4.66 21.41
C ARG A 332 -11.32 4.95 22.14
N GLN A 333 -11.32 4.67 23.43
CA GLN A 333 -12.40 5.02 24.34
C GLN A 333 -11.84 5.88 25.47
N ARG A 334 -12.42 7.04 25.73
CA ARG A 334 -12.07 7.88 26.88
C ARG A 334 -12.39 7.16 28.19
N ASP A 335 -11.47 7.19 29.15
CA ASP A 335 -11.64 6.46 30.42
C ASP A 335 -12.60 7.18 31.37
N ASP A 336 -12.75 8.50 31.24
CA ASP A 336 -13.61 9.35 32.07
C ASP A 336 -15.05 9.44 31.58
N THR A 337 -15.27 9.57 30.27
CA THR A 337 -16.60 9.71 29.67
C THR A 337 -17.14 8.43 29.05
N GLY A 338 -16.28 7.47 28.72
CA GLY A 338 -16.64 6.28 27.94
C GLY A 338 -16.89 6.55 26.45
N GLU A 339 -16.69 7.78 25.98
CA GLU A 339 -16.87 8.19 24.58
C GLU A 339 -15.82 7.55 23.67
N TYR A 340 -16.25 7.10 22.48
CA TYR A 340 -15.35 6.54 21.47
C TYR A 340 -14.91 7.61 20.47
N PHE A 341 -13.62 7.60 20.14
CA PHE A 341 -13.04 8.50 19.14
C PHE A 341 -12.00 7.77 18.31
N LEU A 342 -11.70 8.34 17.14
CA LEU A 342 -10.72 7.83 16.20
C LEU A 342 -9.53 8.78 16.12
N GLU A 343 -8.33 8.21 16.18
CA GLU A 343 -7.09 8.85 15.77
C GLU A 343 -6.61 8.20 14.46
N ILE A 344 -6.21 9.02 13.49
CA ILE A 344 -5.78 8.55 12.17
C ILE A 344 -4.33 8.98 11.99
N PHE A 345 -3.45 8.04 11.67
CA PHE A 345 -2.05 8.30 11.41
C PHE A 345 -1.70 7.93 9.98
N PHE A 346 -0.89 8.76 9.32
CA PHE A 346 -0.36 8.49 7.99
C PHE A 346 1.15 8.58 7.98
N GLN A 347 1.77 7.54 7.45
CA GLN A 347 3.21 7.44 7.29
C GLN A 347 3.49 7.24 5.81
N ASN A 348 3.88 8.32 5.12
CA ASN A 348 4.30 8.20 3.72
C ASN A 348 5.75 7.71 3.60
N ASP A 349 6.59 7.90 4.62
CA ASP A 349 7.99 7.48 4.62
C ASP A 349 8.20 6.42 5.72
N PRO A 350 8.51 5.16 5.39
CA PRO A 350 8.64 4.09 6.39
C PRO A 350 9.78 4.30 7.41
N ASP A 351 10.69 5.24 7.12
CA ASP A 351 11.78 5.61 8.02
C ASP A 351 11.44 6.79 8.95
N LYS A 352 10.25 7.38 8.83
CA LYS A 352 9.79 8.49 9.67
C LYS A 352 8.64 8.07 10.57
N GLU A 353 8.42 8.80 11.66
CA GLU A 353 7.25 8.58 12.50
C GLU A 353 5.93 8.90 11.76
N PRO A 354 4.84 8.14 12.00
CA PRO A 354 3.54 8.44 11.44
C PRO A 354 3.01 9.81 11.91
N GLU A 355 2.51 10.62 10.97
CA GLU A 355 1.88 11.90 11.25
C GLU A 355 0.41 11.70 11.65
N GLN A 356 -0.03 12.31 12.75
CA GLN A 356 -1.44 12.30 13.14
C GLN A 356 -2.25 13.27 12.27
N LEU A 357 -3.18 12.73 11.50
CA LEU A 357 -4.04 13.48 10.61
C LEU A 357 -5.21 14.12 11.35
N GLN A 358 -5.65 15.27 10.84
CA GLN A 358 -6.87 15.94 11.28
C GLN A 358 -7.87 15.95 10.13
N VAL A 359 -9.00 15.25 10.32
CA VAL A 359 -10.12 15.30 9.37
C VAL A 359 -10.76 16.70 9.42
N PRO A 360 -10.97 17.38 8.28
CA PRO A 360 -11.60 18.69 8.25
C PRO A 360 -12.95 18.70 8.97
N GLY A 361 -13.15 19.67 9.86
CA GLY A 361 -14.36 19.76 10.68
C GLY A 361 -14.32 18.91 11.96
N CYS A 362 -13.18 18.29 12.28
CA CYS A 362 -12.97 17.54 13.52
C CYS A 362 -11.61 17.85 14.17
N ALA A 363 -11.43 17.48 15.45
CA ALA A 363 -10.12 17.45 16.09
C ALA A 363 -9.35 16.18 15.71
N GLN A 364 -8.05 16.12 16.01
CA GLN A 364 -7.23 14.91 15.79
C GLN A 364 -7.74 13.68 16.58
N GLN A 365 -8.43 13.91 17.69
CA GLN A 365 -9.24 12.92 18.41
C GLN A 365 -10.70 13.13 18.02
N CYS A 366 -11.11 12.50 16.92
CA CYS A 366 -12.42 12.76 16.35
C CYS A 366 -13.47 11.77 16.90
N PRO A 367 -14.56 12.23 17.57
CA PRO A 367 -15.64 11.33 17.96
C PRO A 367 -16.14 10.54 16.75
N ILE A 368 -16.31 9.22 16.90
CA ILE A 368 -16.57 8.36 15.75
C ILE A 368 -17.89 8.71 15.05
N GLU A 369 -18.91 9.10 15.82
CA GLU A 369 -20.20 9.54 15.29
C GLU A 369 -20.04 10.82 14.47
N LYS A 370 -19.18 11.74 14.91
CA LYS A 370 -18.90 12.97 14.17
C LYS A 370 -18.12 12.69 12.90
N LEU A 371 -17.15 11.78 12.94
CA LEU A 371 -16.41 11.37 11.75
C LEU A 371 -17.33 10.76 10.70
N MET A 372 -18.22 9.86 11.11
CA MET A 372 -19.21 9.25 10.22
C MET A 372 -20.11 10.31 9.58
N GLU A 373 -20.63 11.26 10.36
CA GLU A 373 -21.41 12.41 9.85
C GLU A 373 -20.62 13.21 8.80
N LEU A 374 -19.36 13.56 9.09
CA LEU A 374 -18.51 14.32 8.18
C LEU A 374 -18.24 13.58 6.86
N THR A 375 -18.19 12.24 6.91
CA THR A 375 -17.93 11.39 5.73
C THR A 375 -19.18 10.85 5.06
N GLU A 376 -20.38 11.08 5.59
CA GLU A 376 -21.64 10.46 5.11
C GLU A 376 -21.83 10.60 3.60
N HIS A 377 -21.56 11.79 3.07
CA HIS A 377 -21.68 12.13 1.65
C HIS A 377 -20.75 11.34 0.70
N VAL A 378 -19.70 10.68 1.23
CA VAL A 378 -18.79 9.81 0.47
C VAL A 378 -18.90 8.32 0.86
N LEU A 379 -19.83 7.94 1.73
CA LEU A 379 -20.12 6.54 2.02
C LEU A 379 -21.11 5.97 0.98
N PRO A 380 -21.02 4.68 0.63
CA PRO A 380 -21.94 4.06 -0.32
C PRO A 380 -23.36 4.01 0.27
N ASP A 381 -24.34 4.43 -0.54
CA ASP A 381 -25.78 4.44 -0.24
C ASP A 381 -26.55 3.42 -1.09
N GLY A 382 -25.85 2.49 -1.73
CA GLY A 382 -26.38 1.41 -2.56
C GLY A 382 -25.32 0.35 -2.86
N SER A 383 -25.72 -0.72 -3.53
CA SER A 383 -24.76 -1.75 -3.97
C SER A 383 -23.77 -1.17 -4.99
N TYR A 384 -22.59 -1.79 -5.11
CA TYR A 384 -21.59 -1.34 -6.09
C TYR A 384 -22.16 -1.35 -7.51
N GLU A 385 -22.93 -2.37 -7.87
CA GLU A 385 -23.59 -2.49 -9.17
C GLU A 385 -24.57 -1.34 -9.44
N GLN A 386 -25.36 -0.96 -8.43
CA GLN A 386 -26.31 0.14 -8.53
C GLN A 386 -25.59 1.48 -8.72
N LEU A 387 -24.54 1.73 -7.93
CA LEU A 387 -23.75 2.95 -8.02
C LEU A 387 -22.92 3.04 -9.31
N CYS A 388 -22.62 1.89 -9.93
CA CYS A 388 -21.83 1.81 -11.16
C CYS A 388 -22.64 1.89 -12.46
N MET A 389 -23.97 2.02 -12.38
CA MET A 389 -24.81 2.23 -13.57
C MET A 389 -24.45 3.54 -14.27
N ALA A 390 -24.04 3.44 -15.55
CA ALA A 390 -23.68 4.60 -16.37
C ALA A 390 -24.86 5.58 -16.54
N LYS A 391 -24.56 6.88 -16.65
CA LYS A 391 -25.54 7.90 -17.05
C LYS A 391 -25.87 7.82 -18.53
N SER A 392 -24.90 7.43 -19.35
CA SER A 392 -25.03 7.35 -20.80
C SER A 392 -24.82 5.93 -21.31
N ALA A 393 -25.41 5.61 -22.46
CA ALA A 393 -25.20 4.32 -23.13
C ALA A 393 -23.92 4.30 -24.01
N ALA A 394 -23.10 5.36 -23.96
CA ALA A 394 -21.90 5.46 -24.78
C ALA A 394 -20.73 4.78 -24.07
N ASP A 395 -19.95 4.00 -24.83
CA ASP A 395 -18.70 3.46 -24.32
C ASP A 395 -17.71 4.60 -24.08
N VAL A 396 -17.40 4.85 -22.81
CA VAL A 396 -16.44 5.87 -22.41
C VAL A 396 -15.05 5.25 -22.29
N ALA A 397 -14.06 5.88 -22.95
CA ALA A 397 -12.68 5.45 -22.85
C ALA A 397 -12.16 5.59 -21.41
N LYS A 398 -11.58 4.50 -20.87
CA LYS A 398 -10.97 4.49 -19.54
C LYS A 398 -9.73 5.38 -19.50
N ILE A 399 -9.67 6.27 -18.52
CA ILE A 399 -8.44 6.94 -18.09
C ILE A 399 -8.00 6.20 -16.84
N SER A 400 -6.98 5.35 -16.96
CA SER A 400 -6.47 4.57 -15.84
C SER A 400 -4.95 4.46 -15.86
N TYR A 401 -4.40 4.12 -14.69
CA TYR A 401 -3.03 3.67 -14.56
C TYR A 401 -2.81 2.39 -15.35
N ASN A 402 -1.88 2.45 -16.31
CA ASN A 402 -1.57 1.39 -17.28
C ASN A 402 -2.78 0.97 -18.13
N LYS A 403 -2.61 1.00 -19.46
CA LYS A 403 -3.57 0.40 -20.38
C LYS A 403 -3.52 -1.12 -20.30
#